data_AF-A0A378UD28-F1
#
_entry.id   AF-A0A378UD28-F1
#
_cell.length_a   1.000
_cell.length_b   1.000
_cell.length_c   1.000
_cell.angle_alpha   90.00
_cell.angle_beta   90.00
_cell.angle_gamma   90.00
#
_symmetry.space_group_name_H-M   'P 1'
#
loop_
_entity.id
_entity.type
_entity.pdbx_description
1 polymer ?
#
loop_
_entity_poly.entity_id
_entity_poly.type
_entity_poly.pdbx_seq_one_letter_code
_entity_poly.pdbx_strand_id
1 'polypeptide(L)'
;MAAEALADLHQGRDRTAIESLNQYVADPHVIDRLRRQLDRSWHDVVASTAITGPFFAGLATVLGPADSHRAEAARQRVWSALVADHTPYNLGAGARCADNELPWSIADVGLSSVVPQQHPSVTGPVEGDRPLDRSVVDRVRATLRRALDRDELPDIPLLCAEEVDRACSPWGLLGEDNQAGLLAGIEVATDLHPLEASARGRYQLSARIQARLAKEAYVLHARRYLAAGTAVHPRQRQVIDELAAFRRPYLSRLWARLHGRDVWQEPCTDVDDLRSLLEGVARSVSLDHRQRIKAMLEVQVAE
;
A
#
# COMPACT_ATOMS: atom_id res chain seq x y z
N MET A 1 -2.28 -34.44 -6.11
CA MET A 1 -3.08 -35.14 -5.09
C MET A 1 -3.34 -34.27 -3.85
N ALA A 2 -2.42 -34.10 -2.89
CA ALA A 2 -2.70 -33.30 -1.68
C ALA A 2 -2.79 -31.77 -1.95
N ALA A 3 -1.91 -31.23 -2.80
CA ALA A 3 -1.93 -29.82 -3.16
C ALA A 3 -3.14 -29.43 -4.03
N GLU A 4 -3.62 -30.35 -4.87
CA GLU A 4 -4.84 -30.14 -5.69
C GLU A 4 -6.10 -30.18 -4.81
N ALA A 5 -6.21 -31.14 -3.88
CA ALA A 5 -7.32 -31.19 -2.93
C ALA A 5 -7.36 -29.96 -2.01
N LEU A 6 -6.19 -29.45 -1.58
CA LEU A 6 -6.10 -28.21 -0.81
C LEU A 6 -6.51 -27.00 -1.65
N ALA A 7 -6.06 -26.91 -2.91
CA ALA A 7 -6.44 -25.85 -3.82
C ALA A 7 -7.94 -25.86 -4.12
N ASP A 8 -8.56 -27.01 -4.31
CA ASP A 8 -10.00 -27.16 -4.55
C ASP A 8 -10.83 -26.76 -3.32
N LEU A 9 -10.39 -27.13 -2.11
CA LEU A 9 -11.00 -26.69 -0.85
C LEU A 9 -10.87 -25.17 -0.67
N HIS A 10 -9.71 -24.59 -0.99
CA HIS A 10 -9.46 -23.16 -0.90
C HIS A 10 -10.30 -22.37 -1.91
N GLN A 11 -10.40 -22.85 -3.15
CA GLN A 11 -11.28 -22.27 -4.17
C GLN A 11 -12.76 -22.37 -3.79
N GLY A 12 -13.17 -23.49 -3.17
CA GLY A 12 -14.52 -23.66 -2.63
C GLY A 12 -14.87 -22.67 -1.52
N ARG A 13 -13.95 -22.50 -0.54
CA ARG A 13 -14.08 -21.52 0.56
C ARG A 13 -14.14 -20.07 0.04
N ASP A 14 -13.26 -19.68 -0.89
CA ASP A 14 -13.26 -18.34 -1.52
C ASP A 14 -14.61 -18.04 -2.17
N ARG A 15 -15.07 -18.96 -3.03
CA ARG A 15 -16.35 -18.82 -3.73
C ARG A 15 -17.52 -18.63 -2.76
N THR A 16 -17.54 -19.39 -1.68
CA THR A 16 -18.63 -19.35 -0.68
C THR A 16 -18.64 -18.04 0.10
N ALA A 17 -17.47 -17.51 0.50
CA ALA A 17 -17.36 -16.25 1.23
C ALA A 17 -17.71 -15.05 0.34
N ILE A 18 -17.25 -15.05 -0.92
CA ILE A 18 -17.59 -14.01 -1.89
C ILE A 18 -19.07 -14.03 -2.26
N GLU A 19 -19.68 -15.21 -2.41
CA GLU A 19 -21.12 -15.35 -2.62
C GLU A 19 -21.91 -14.80 -1.42
N SER A 20 -21.49 -15.12 -0.19
CA SER A 20 -22.11 -14.59 1.03
C SER A 20 -22.03 -13.06 1.10
N LEU A 21 -20.87 -12.47 0.74
CA LEU A 21 -20.72 -11.03 0.63
C LEU A 21 -21.69 -10.45 -0.41
N ASN A 22 -21.72 -11.01 -1.61
CA ASN A 22 -22.59 -10.54 -2.69
C ASN A 22 -24.07 -10.61 -2.30
N GLN A 23 -24.50 -11.67 -1.60
CA GLN A 23 -25.86 -11.79 -1.09
C GLN A 23 -26.17 -10.74 -0.03
N TYR A 24 -25.25 -10.51 0.92
CA TYR A 24 -25.42 -9.50 1.96
C TYR A 24 -25.56 -8.09 1.39
N VAL A 25 -24.72 -7.72 0.42
CA VAL A 25 -24.73 -6.37 -0.18
C VAL A 25 -25.82 -6.18 -1.25
N ALA A 26 -26.53 -7.25 -1.61
CA ALA A 26 -27.69 -7.16 -2.51
C ALA A 26 -28.93 -6.57 -1.82
N ASP A 27 -29.00 -6.57 -0.48
CA ASP A 27 -30.08 -5.91 0.26
C ASP A 27 -29.89 -4.39 0.30
N PRO A 28 -30.82 -3.59 -0.27
CA PRO A 28 -30.73 -2.14 -0.23
C PRO A 28 -30.65 -1.55 1.19
N HIS A 29 -31.26 -2.19 2.20
CA HIS A 29 -31.22 -1.71 3.58
C HIS A 29 -29.82 -1.84 4.19
N VAL A 30 -29.08 -2.88 3.82
CA VAL A 30 -27.67 -3.07 4.20
C VAL A 30 -26.81 -1.96 3.61
N ILE A 31 -26.97 -1.69 2.31
CA ILE A 31 -26.22 -0.62 1.63
C ILE A 31 -26.50 0.74 2.26
N ASP A 32 -27.77 1.04 2.52
CA ASP A 32 -28.22 2.29 3.13
C ASP A 32 -27.71 2.44 4.58
N ARG A 33 -27.67 1.35 5.37
CA ARG A 33 -27.04 1.35 6.70
C ARG A 33 -25.53 1.65 6.62
N LEU A 34 -24.80 0.99 5.72
CA LEU A 34 -23.36 1.20 5.56
C LEU A 34 -23.08 2.63 5.07
N ARG A 35 -23.90 3.18 4.16
CA ARG A 35 -23.78 4.57 3.70
C ARG A 35 -23.97 5.56 4.85
N ARG A 36 -25.00 5.41 5.67
CA ARG A 36 -25.20 6.27 6.85
C ARG A 36 -24.07 6.18 7.87
N GLN A 37 -23.43 5.02 8.02
CA GLN A 37 -22.25 4.91 8.87
C GLN A 37 -21.08 5.66 8.25
N LEU A 38 -20.82 5.41 6.97
CA LEU A 38 -19.75 6.06 6.20
C LEU A 38 -19.87 7.59 6.22
N ASP A 39 -21.06 8.12 5.92
CA ASP A 39 -21.32 9.55 5.89
C ASP A 39 -21.06 10.20 7.26
N ARG A 40 -21.41 9.53 8.36
CA ARG A 40 -21.14 10.05 9.71
C ARG A 40 -19.65 10.00 10.05
N SER A 41 -19.05 8.81 9.96
CA SER A 41 -17.66 8.59 10.34
C SER A 41 -16.67 9.39 9.48
N TRP A 42 -17.00 9.68 8.21
CA TRP A 42 -16.15 10.48 7.34
C TRP A 42 -15.95 11.91 7.84
N HIS A 43 -17.01 12.53 8.37
CA HIS A 43 -17.00 13.91 8.85
C HIS A 43 -16.39 14.06 10.25
N ASP A 44 -16.27 12.97 11.02
CA ASP A 44 -15.69 12.97 12.36
C ASP A 44 -14.15 13.07 12.34
N VAL A 45 -13.50 12.79 11.21
CA VAL A 45 -12.04 12.84 11.08
C VAL A 45 -11.57 14.24 10.75
N VAL A 46 -10.96 14.87 11.75
CA VAL A 46 -10.45 16.25 11.66
C VAL A 46 -8.96 16.27 11.99
N ALA A 47 -8.17 16.95 11.16
CA ALA A 47 -6.76 17.18 11.42
C ALA A 47 -6.56 18.26 12.50
N SER A 48 -5.60 18.05 13.39
CA SER A 48 -5.11 19.11 14.28
C SER A 48 -4.03 19.96 13.59
N THR A 49 -3.72 21.12 14.14
CA THR A 49 -2.66 22.03 13.65
C THR A 49 -1.28 21.71 14.21
N ALA A 50 -1.02 20.45 14.58
CA ALA A 50 0.26 20.03 15.17
C ALA A 50 1.41 20.10 14.16
N ILE A 51 2.62 20.41 14.65
CA ILE A 51 3.82 20.51 13.82
C ILE A 51 4.30 19.09 13.45
N THR A 52 4.48 18.83 12.16
CA THR A 52 4.83 17.49 11.63
C THR A 52 6.34 17.26 11.44
N GLY A 53 7.16 18.32 11.48
CA GLY A 53 8.61 18.24 11.26
C GLY A 53 9.38 17.23 12.14
N PRO A 54 9.13 17.16 13.45
CA PRO A 54 9.80 16.20 14.33
C PRO A 54 9.61 14.74 13.91
N PHE A 55 8.44 14.38 13.38
CA PHE A 55 8.16 13.03 12.90
C PHE A 55 9.11 12.62 11.76
N PHE A 56 9.25 13.49 10.73
CA PHE A 56 10.14 13.22 9.60
C PHE A 56 11.62 13.22 9.98
N ALA A 57 12.02 14.05 10.96
CA ALA A 57 13.35 13.98 11.54
C ALA A 57 13.60 12.64 12.25
N GLY A 58 12.61 12.13 13.00
CA GLY A 58 12.68 10.82 13.63
C GLY A 58 12.81 9.67 12.62
N LEU A 59 12.16 9.77 11.45
CA LEU A 59 12.31 8.78 10.37
C LEU A 59 13.74 8.65 9.88
N ALA A 60 14.58 9.69 9.98
CA ALA A 60 16.01 9.58 9.66
C ALA A 60 16.73 8.56 10.54
N THR A 61 16.34 8.44 11.81
CA THR A 61 16.84 7.40 12.71
C THR A 61 16.26 6.03 12.37
N VAL A 62 14.94 5.96 12.17
CA VAL A 62 14.21 4.69 11.90
C VAL A 62 14.68 4.03 10.61
N LEU A 63 14.82 4.80 9.55
CA LEU A 63 15.22 4.34 8.21
C LEU A 63 16.74 4.40 7.99
N GLY A 64 17.49 4.95 8.95
CA GLY A 64 18.95 5.08 8.93
C GLY A 64 19.73 3.81 9.35
N PRO A 65 21.07 3.90 9.36
CA PRO A 65 21.97 2.84 9.82
C PRO A 65 21.83 2.55 11.32
N ALA A 66 22.19 1.34 11.72
CA ALA A 66 22.45 0.99 13.11
C ALA A 66 23.52 -0.08 13.12
N ASP A 67 24.76 0.34 13.41
CA ASP A 67 25.94 -0.54 13.36
C ASP A 67 26.35 -1.02 14.75
N SER A 68 25.50 -0.79 15.75
CA SER A 68 25.71 -1.23 17.13
C SER A 68 24.38 -1.50 17.82
N HIS A 69 24.41 -2.33 18.86
CA HIS A 69 23.24 -2.65 19.66
C HIS A 69 22.58 -1.41 20.31
N ARG A 70 23.39 -0.39 20.65
CA ARG A 70 22.86 0.89 21.15
C ARG A 70 22.10 1.66 20.09
N ALA A 71 22.57 1.63 18.85
CA ALA A 71 21.91 2.26 17.72
C ALA A 71 20.60 1.52 17.34
N GLU A 72 20.60 0.19 17.39
CA GLU A 72 19.39 -0.64 17.21
C GLU A 72 18.34 -0.31 18.27
N ALA A 73 18.73 -0.29 19.55
CA ALA A 73 17.83 0.09 20.64
C ALA A 73 17.33 1.53 20.52
N ALA A 74 18.16 2.47 20.05
CA ALA A 74 17.73 3.84 19.78
C ALA A 74 16.72 3.89 18.64
N ARG A 75 16.94 3.13 17.56
CA ARG A 75 16.01 3.00 16.44
C ARG A 75 14.64 2.52 16.89
N GLN A 76 14.58 1.44 17.67
CA GLN A 76 13.33 0.91 18.20
C GLN A 76 12.60 1.92 19.10
N ARG A 77 13.33 2.61 19.99
CA ARG A 77 12.72 3.67 20.84
C ARG A 77 12.13 4.82 20.03
N VAL A 78 12.85 5.28 19.00
CA VAL A 78 12.34 6.32 18.12
C VAL A 78 11.11 5.81 17.36
N TRP A 79 11.13 4.57 16.86
CA TRP A 79 9.97 3.99 16.19
C TRP A 79 8.73 3.95 17.10
N SER A 80 8.88 3.48 18.35
CA SER A 80 7.78 3.51 19.33
C SER A 80 7.24 4.93 19.58
N ALA A 81 8.10 5.95 19.58
CA ALA A 81 7.68 7.33 19.71
C ALA A 81 6.94 7.85 18.47
N LEU A 82 7.38 7.47 17.26
CA LEU A 82 6.71 7.86 16.01
C LEU A 82 5.36 7.19 15.83
N VAL A 83 5.20 5.95 16.29
CA VAL A 83 3.90 5.24 16.30
C VAL A 83 2.88 6.00 17.15
N ALA A 84 3.31 6.55 18.30
CA ALA A 84 2.45 7.33 19.19
C ALA A 84 2.29 8.82 18.78
N ASP A 85 2.93 9.25 17.70
CA ASP A 85 2.86 10.62 17.21
C ASP A 85 1.55 10.82 16.40
N HIS A 86 0.89 11.96 16.55
CA HIS A 86 -0.34 12.25 15.80
C HIS A 86 -0.10 12.67 14.34
N THR A 87 1.13 12.85 13.90
CA THR A 87 1.48 13.27 12.54
C THR A 87 0.90 12.37 11.45
N PRO A 88 1.01 11.02 11.52
CA PRO A 88 0.36 10.13 10.56
C PRO A 88 -1.13 10.37 10.47
N TYR A 89 -1.82 10.44 11.60
CA TYR A 89 -3.25 10.72 11.65
C TYR A 89 -3.57 12.08 11.01
N ASN A 90 -2.89 13.15 11.43
CA ASN A 90 -3.15 14.52 11.00
C ASN A 90 -2.93 14.71 9.49
N LEU A 91 -1.87 14.11 8.94
CA LEU A 91 -1.62 14.17 7.50
C LEU A 91 -2.69 13.42 6.70
N GLY A 92 -3.20 12.28 7.22
CA GLY A 92 -4.22 11.51 6.52
C GLY A 92 -5.62 12.11 6.62
N ALA A 93 -5.94 12.74 7.75
CA ALA A 93 -7.12 13.59 7.88
C ALA A 93 -7.02 14.81 6.95
N GLY A 94 -5.84 15.44 6.94
CA GLY A 94 -5.54 16.60 6.13
C GLY A 94 -5.58 16.35 4.61
N ALA A 95 -5.37 15.10 4.15
CA ALA A 95 -5.49 14.72 2.75
C ALA A 95 -6.89 14.95 2.14
N ARG A 96 -7.91 15.14 2.98
CA ARG A 96 -9.31 15.39 2.59
C ARG A 96 -9.62 16.86 2.39
N CYS A 97 -8.71 17.75 2.80
CA CYS A 97 -8.90 19.19 2.74
C CYS A 97 -8.08 19.77 1.57
N ALA A 98 -8.74 20.50 0.66
CA ALA A 98 -8.07 21.13 -0.48
C ALA A 98 -7.02 22.16 -0.06
N ASP A 99 -7.24 22.83 1.08
CA ASP A 99 -6.37 23.90 1.59
C ASP A 99 -5.18 23.38 2.41
N ASN A 100 -5.08 22.06 2.63
CA ASN A 100 -4.01 21.51 3.44
C ASN A 100 -2.83 21.03 2.56
N GLU A 101 -1.68 21.65 2.76
CA GLU A 101 -0.46 21.28 2.05
C GLU A 101 0.18 20.04 2.68
N LEU A 102 0.05 18.90 2.00
CA LEU A 102 0.81 17.70 2.34
C LEU A 102 2.24 17.82 1.81
N PRO A 103 3.22 17.14 2.45
CA PRO A 103 4.59 17.09 1.93
C PRO A 103 4.72 16.43 0.54
N TRP A 104 3.69 15.72 0.11
CA TRP A 104 3.61 14.99 -1.16
C TRP A 104 2.16 14.95 -1.66
N SER A 105 1.98 14.86 -2.97
CA SER A 105 0.66 14.70 -3.59
C SER A 105 0.17 13.26 -3.51
N ILE A 106 -1.01 13.02 -2.91
CA ILE A 106 -1.64 11.69 -2.79
C ILE A 106 -1.92 11.05 -4.17
N ALA A 107 -2.12 11.88 -5.20
CA ALA A 107 -2.31 11.43 -6.58
C ALA A 107 -0.97 11.04 -7.24
N ASP A 108 0.09 11.81 -7.00
CA ASP A 108 1.40 11.55 -7.58
C ASP A 108 2.03 10.29 -7.02
N VAL A 109 1.95 10.11 -5.69
CA VAL A 109 2.41 8.89 -5.02
C VAL A 109 1.49 7.69 -5.32
N GLY A 110 0.28 7.94 -5.81
CA GLY A 110 -0.63 6.92 -6.33
C GLY A 110 -1.46 6.22 -5.27
N LEU A 111 -1.74 6.90 -4.16
CA LEU A 111 -2.68 6.45 -3.13
C LEU A 111 -4.13 6.76 -3.50
N SER A 112 -4.37 7.90 -4.15
CA SER A 112 -5.66 8.28 -4.75
C SER A 112 -5.49 8.66 -6.22
N SER A 113 -6.57 8.76 -6.98
CA SER A 113 -6.59 9.29 -8.35
C SER A 113 -6.77 10.81 -8.39
N VAL A 114 -7.25 11.40 -7.30
CA VAL A 114 -7.64 12.82 -7.23
C VAL A 114 -7.14 13.47 -5.93
N VAL A 115 -7.10 14.80 -5.92
CA VAL A 115 -6.77 15.62 -4.74
C VAL A 115 -7.85 16.71 -4.60
N PRO A 116 -8.43 16.93 -3.41
CA PRO A 116 -8.24 16.17 -2.18
C PRO A 116 -8.85 14.75 -2.27
N GLN A 117 -8.54 13.90 -1.28
CA GLN A 117 -9.14 12.57 -1.18
C GLN A 117 -10.67 12.70 -1.12
N GLN A 118 -11.36 11.95 -1.98
CA GLN A 118 -12.81 11.97 -2.03
C GLN A 118 -13.43 10.99 -1.03
N HIS A 119 -14.67 11.30 -0.65
CA HIS A 119 -15.50 10.39 0.11
C HIS A 119 -15.63 9.05 -0.64
N PRO A 120 -15.27 7.90 -0.04
CA PRO A 120 -15.35 6.62 -0.72
C PRO A 120 -16.81 6.24 -0.97
N SER A 121 -17.03 5.27 -1.85
CA SER A 121 -18.36 4.68 -2.04
C SER A 121 -18.48 3.39 -1.22
N VAL A 122 -19.69 3.04 -0.79
CA VAL A 122 -19.95 1.70 -0.23
C VAL A 122 -19.84 0.65 -1.34
N THR A 123 -20.48 0.96 -2.47
CA THR A 123 -20.48 0.18 -3.71
C THR A 123 -20.21 1.12 -4.86
N GLY A 124 -19.40 0.71 -5.83
CA GLY A 124 -19.18 1.46 -7.05
C GLY A 124 -18.40 0.63 -8.05
N PRO A 125 -18.37 1.02 -9.34
CA PRO A 125 -17.43 0.43 -10.26
C PRO A 125 -16.02 0.60 -9.72
N VAL A 126 -15.13 -0.34 -10.03
CA VAL A 126 -13.69 -0.24 -9.76
C VAL A 126 -13.11 0.82 -10.69
N GLU A 127 -13.49 2.08 -10.53
CA GLU A 127 -12.89 3.20 -11.24
C GLU A 127 -11.59 3.56 -10.52
N GLY A 128 -10.60 2.67 -10.64
CA GLY A 128 -9.24 2.91 -10.19
C GLY A 128 -8.67 1.79 -9.31
N ASP A 129 -7.41 1.45 -9.58
CA ASP A 129 -6.63 0.52 -8.75
C ASP A 129 -6.04 1.19 -7.49
N ARG A 130 -6.30 2.50 -7.31
CA ARG A 130 -5.75 3.33 -6.24
C ARG A 130 -6.35 2.91 -4.90
N PRO A 131 -5.52 2.63 -3.88
CA PRO A 131 -6.00 2.09 -2.62
C PRO A 131 -7.13 2.91 -1.96
N LEU A 132 -7.01 4.24 -1.96
CA LEU A 132 -7.95 5.12 -1.27
C LEU A 132 -9.26 5.32 -2.01
N ASP A 133 -9.32 5.01 -3.30
CA ASP A 133 -10.51 5.19 -4.14
C ASP A 133 -11.42 3.96 -4.13
N ARG A 134 -10.92 2.82 -3.63
CA ARG A 134 -11.66 1.56 -3.60
C ARG A 134 -12.89 1.66 -2.70
N SER A 135 -14.00 1.12 -3.20
CA SER A 135 -15.23 0.98 -2.43
C SER A 135 -15.04 0.06 -1.21
N VAL A 136 -15.88 0.24 -0.19
CA VAL A 136 -15.89 -0.62 1.01
C VAL A 136 -16.02 -2.09 0.61
N VAL A 137 -16.96 -2.41 -0.29
CA VAL A 137 -17.20 -3.79 -0.74
C VAL A 137 -15.99 -4.36 -1.48
N ASP A 138 -15.27 -3.56 -2.27
CA ASP A 138 -14.06 -4.03 -2.96
C ASP A 138 -12.92 -4.33 -1.99
N ARG A 139 -12.79 -3.54 -0.92
CA ARG A 139 -11.80 -3.80 0.14
C ARG A 139 -12.13 -5.09 0.89
N VAL A 140 -13.39 -5.28 1.30
CA VAL A 140 -13.84 -6.53 1.94
C VAL A 140 -13.61 -7.72 1.02
N ARG A 141 -13.98 -7.62 -0.27
CA ARG A 141 -13.73 -8.68 -1.26
C ARG A 141 -12.24 -9.00 -1.38
N ALA A 142 -11.38 -7.99 -1.39
CA ALA A 142 -9.94 -8.18 -1.44
C ALA A 142 -9.38 -8.84 -0.16
N THR A 143 -9.96 -8.56 1.01
CA THR A 143 -9.66 -9.22 2.27
C THR A 143 -10.03 -10.70 2.23
N LEU A 144 -11.27 -11.03 1.85
CA LEU A 144 -11.76 -12.41 1.78
C LEU A 144 -10.90 -13.29 0.85
N ARG A 145 -10.51 -12.76 -0.32
CA ARG A 145 -9.60 -13.44 -1.26
C ARG A 145 -8.21 -13.76 -0.69
N ARG A 146 -7.76 -13.03 0.34
CA ARG A 146 -6.44 -13.21 0.97
C ARG A 146 -6.51 -14.01 2.28
N ALA A 147 -7.70 -14.21 2.84
CA ALA A 147 -7.90 -14.82 4.15
C ALA A 147 -7.89 -16.36 4.14
N LEU A 148 -7.50 -16.98 3.02
CA LEU A 148 -7.64 -18.41 2.74
C LEU A 148 -6.96 -19.33 3.76
N ASP A 149 -5.95 -18.83 4.48
CA ASP A 149 -5.16 -19.61 5.44
C ASP A 149 -5.43 -19.23 6.92
N ARG A 150 -6.44 -18.38 7.21
CA ARG A 150 -6.68 -17.86 8.57
C ARG A 150 -8.15 -17.99 8.98
N ASP A 151 -8.40 -18.84 9.97
CA ASP A 151 -9.76 -19.25 10.39
C ASP A 151 -10.54 -18.21 11.23
N GLU A 152 -10.06 -16.96 11.40
CA GLU A 152 -10.62 -16.00 12.36
C GLU A 152 -11.01 -14.63 11.74
N LEU A 153 -11.71 -14.61 10.60
CA LEU A 153 -12.37 -13.36 10.18
C LEU A 153 -13.71 -13.18 10.90
N PRO A 154 -14.10 -11.93 11.22
CA PRO A 154 -15.48 -11.60 11.58
C PRO A 154 -16.49 -12.08 10.54
N ASP A 155 -17.75 -12.18 10.94
CA ASP A 155 -18.83 -12.39 9.98
C ASP A 155 -18.93 -11.23 8.97
N ILE A 156 -19.56 -11.50 7.82
CA ILE A 156 -19.67 -10.51 6.74
C ILE A 156 -20.27 -9.16 7.21
N PRO A 157 -21.37 -9.13 8.01
CA PRO A 157 -21.90 -7.88 8.53
C PRO A 157 -20.90 -7.07 9.34
N LEU A 158 -20.18 -7.69 10.29
CA LEU A 158 -19.19 -7.01 11.11
C LEU A 158 -17.98 -6.59 10.27
N LEU A 159 -17.49 -7.45 9.38
CA LEU A 159 -16.38 -7.14 8.48
C LEU A 159 -16.68 -5.92 7.58
N CYS A 160 -17.90 -5.81 7.06
CA CYS A 160 -18.33 -4.64 6.30
C CYS A 160 -18.41 -3.38 7.16
N ALA A 161 -18.93 -3.47 8.39
CA ALA A 161 -19.05 -2.32 9.30
C ALA A 161 -17.66 -1.80 9.71
N GLU A 162 -16.73 -2.69 10.06
CA GLU A 162 -15.36 -2.28 10.38
C GLU A 162 -14.61 -1.75 9.17
N GLU A 163 -14.87 -2.27 7.96
CA GLU A 163 -14.27 -1.72 6.74
C GLU A 163 -14.79 -0.32 6.42
N VAL A 164 -16.03 0.02 6.80
CA VAL A 164 -16.52 1.41 6.76
C VAL A 164 -15.67 2.29 7.67
N ASP A 165 -15.38 1.84 8.89
CA ASP A 165 -14.56 2.60 9.84
C ASP A 165 -13.11 2.74 9.33
N ARG A 166 -12.52 1.67 8.78
CA ARG A 166 -11.21 1.73 8.10
C ARG A 166 -11.23 2.71 6.93
N ALA A 167 -12.23 2.63 6.05
CA ALA A 167 -12.35 3.53 4.90
C ALA A 167 -12.51 5.01 5.29
N CYS A 168 -13.16 5.27 6.43
CA CYS A 168 -13.27 6.60 7.02
C CYS A 168 -12.04 7.04 7.80
N SER A 169 -11.12 6.15 8.14
CA SER A 169 -9.93 6.49 8.94
C SER A 169 -8.83 7.11 8.08
N PRO A 170 -7.92 7.91 8.66
CA PRO A 170 -6.76 8.42 7.95
C PRO A 170 -6.04 7.31 7.17
N TRP A 171 -5.77 7.58 5.89
CA TRP A 171 -5.14 6.62 4.98
C TRP A 171 -5.89 5.30 4.73
N GLY A 172 -7.13 5.17 5.19
CA GLY A 172 -7.84 3.90 5.11
C GLY A 172 -7.35 2.86 6.13
N LEU A 173 -6.70 3.29 7.23
CA LEU A 173 -6.09 2.43 8.25
C LEU A 173 -6.49 2.92 9.65
N LEU A 174 -6.92 2.02 10.54
CA LEU A 174 -7.28 2.34 11.93
C LEU A 174 -6.04 2.42 12.83
N GLY A 175 -5.13 1.45 12.74
CA GLY A 175 -3.95 1.35 13.60
C GLY A 175 -2.94 2.48 13.36
N GLU A 176 -2.57 3.19 14.43
CA GLU A 176 -1.59 4.29 14.40
C GLU A 176 -0.21 3.82 13.91
N ASP A 177 0.18 2.60 14.25
CA ASP A 177 1.38 1.94 13.78
C ASP A 177 1.35 1.65 12.27
N ASN A 178 0.22 1.21 11.74
CA ASN A 178 0.00 1.00 10.31
C ASN A 178 0.01 2.35 9.56
N GLN A 179 -0.58 3.41 10.12
CA GLN A 179 -0.51 4.75 9.55
C GLN A 179 0.93 5.28 9.53
N ALA A 180 1.69 5.15 10.63
CA ALA A 180 3.10 5.52 10.69
C ALA A 180 3.94 4.70 9.69
N GLY A 181 3.64 3.41 9.55
CA GLY A 181 4.31 2.52 8.61
C GLY A 181 4.06 2.91 7.16
N LEU A 182 2.85 3.38 6.85
CA LEU A 182 2.54 3.92 5.53
C LEU A 182 3.37 5.17 5.23
N LEU A 183 3.46 6.12 6.16
CA LEU A 183 4.26 7.34 5.99
C LEU A 183 5.75 7.02 5.80
N ALA A 184 6.30 6.10 6.58
CA ALA A 184 7.67 5.62 6.39
C ALA A 184 7.85 5.03 4.99
N GLY A 185 6.85 4.30 4.49
CA GLY A 185 6.86 3.76 3.13
C GLY A 185 6.71 4.80 2.04
N ILE A 186 5.99 5.89 2.25
CA ILE A 186 5.90 7.01 1.30
C ILE A 186 7.24 7.73 1.19
N GLU A 187 7.92 7.95 2.32
CA GLU A 187 9.28 8.51 2.33
C GLU A 187 10.27 7.60 1.58
N VAL A 188 10.20 6.28 1.78
CA VAL A 188 10.98 5.32 1.01
C VAL A 188 10.63 5.37 -0.48
N ALA A 189 9.34 5.32 -0.82
CA ALA A 189 8.87 5.27 -2.20
C ALA A 189 9.23 6.52 -3.02
N THR A 190 9.24 7.69 -2.37
CA THR A 190 9.60 8.98 -2.97
C THR A 190 11.08 9.04 -3.37
N ASP A 191 11.92 8.20 -2.76
CA ASP A 191 13.34 8.07 -3.11
C ASP A 191 13.60 7.01 -4.21
N LEU A 192 12.59 6.25 -4.64
CA LEU A 192 12.76 5.15 -5.60
C LEU A 192 12.56 5.61 -7.03
N HIS A 193 13.69 5.78 -7.73
CA HIS A 193 13.75 6.14 -9.15
C HIS A 193 14.62 5.14 -9.93
N PRO A 194 14.18 3.89 -10.15
CA PRO A 194 15.04 2.83 -10.71
C PRO A 194 15.69 3.17 -12.06
N LEU A 195 15.05 4.04 -12.86
CA LEU A 195 15.56 4.45 -14.17
C LEU A 195 16.64 5.55 -14.08
N GLU A 196 16.76 6.27 -12.98
CA GLU A 196 17.69 7.41 -12.81
C GLU A 196 19.02 6.99 -12.18
N ALA A 197 20.12 7.07 -12.95
CA ALA A 197 21.42 6.51 -12.51
C ALA A 197 22.03 7.27 -11.32
N SER A 198 21.74 8.56 -11.23
CA SER A 198 22.19 9.44 -10.16
C SER A 198 21.27 9.46 -8.94
N ALA A 199 20.11 8.80 -8.98
CA ALA A 199 19.16 8.84 -7.87
C ALA A 199 19.77 8.24 -6.62
N ARG A 200 19.69 9.00 -5.52
CA ARG A 200 20.18 8.61 -4.19
C ARG A 200 19.00 8.69 -3.23
N GLY A 201 18.90 7.69 -2.35
CA GLY A 201 17.94 7.74 -1.25
C GLY A 201 18.42 8.67 -0.14
N ARG A 202 17.50 9.44 0.44
CA ARG A 202 17.73 10.27 1.63
C ARG A 202 18.01 9.42 2.87
N TYR A 203 17.42 8.22 2.91
CA TYR A 203 17.59 7.27 3.99
C TYR A 203 18.47 6.09 3.55
N GLN A 204 19.17 5.47 4.50
CA GLN A 204 19.99 4.29 4.20
C GLN A 204 19.13 3.15 3.62
N LEU A 205 17.94 2.92 4.17
CA LEU A 205 17.04 1.89 3.68
C LEU A 205 16.58 2.15 2.24
N SER A 206 16.14 3.37 1.92
CA SER A 206 15.71 3.72 0.56
C SER A 206 16.88 3.62 -0.42
N ALA A 207 18.08 4.09 -0.04
CA ALA A 207 19.28 3.95 -0.85
C ALA A 207 19.62 2.46 -1.13
N ARG A 208 19.47 1.58 -0.15
CA ARG A 208 19.70 0.13 -0.31
C ARG A 208 18.69 -0.50 -1.28
N ILE A 209 17.41 -0.16 -1.16
CA ILE A 209 16.34 -0.65 -2.05
C ILE A 209 16.58 -0.13 -3.48
N GLN A 210 16.80 1.17 -3.64
CA GLN A 210 17.08 1.83 -4.92
C GLN A 210 18.29 1.21 -5.62
N ALA A 211 19.40 0.99 -4.90
CA ALA A 211 20.60 0.39 -5.46
C ALA A 211 20.38 -1.06 -5.93
N ARG A 212 19.52 -1.82 -5.24
CA ARG A 212 19.14 -3.18 -5.66
C ARG A 212 18.30 -3.14 -6.93
N LEU A 213 17.25 -2.30 -6.96
CA LEU A 213 16.37 -2.14 -8.13
C LEU A 213 17.15 -1.68 -9.37
N ALA A 214 18.03 -0.69 -9.22
CA ALA A 214 18.84 -0.17 -10.32
C ALA A 214 19.83 -1.18 -10.94
N LYS A 215 20.14 -2.27 -10.21
CA LYS A 215 21.04 -3.35 -10.67
C LYS A 215 20.28 -4.52 -11.31
N GLU A 216 18.95 -4.51 -11.29
CA GLU A 216 18.16 -5.54 -11.95
C GLU A 216 18.40 -5.51 -13.47
N ALA A 217 18.60 -6.67 -14.07
CA ALA A 217 18.98 -6.77 -15.49
C ALA A 217 17.94 -6.10 -16.41
N TYR A 218 16.65 -6.24 -16.10
CA TYR A 218 15.57 -5.63 -16.86
C TYR A 218 15.53 -4.10 -16.73
N VAL A 219 15.92 -3.55 -15.58
CA VAL A 219 16.03 -2.11 -15.36
C VAL A 219 17.23 -1.55 -16.12
N LEU A 220 18.39 -2.22 -16.05
CA LEU A 220 19.57 -1.86 -16.84
C LEU A 220 19.31 -1.93 -18.35
N HIS A 221 18.50 -2.89 -18.79
CA HIS A 221 18.04 -2.98 -20.16
C HIS A 221 17.15 -1.79 -20.54
N ALA A 222 16.10 -1.51 -19.75
CA ALA A 222 15.22 -0.36 -19.96
C ALA A 222 15.98 0.97 -20.06
N ARG A 223 16.96 1.20 -19.17
CA ARG A 223 17.82 2.39 -19.19
C ARG A 223 18.60 2.54 -20.49
N ARG A 224 19.19 1.45 -20.97
CA ARG A 224 19.94 1.47 -22.24
C ARG A 224 19.02 1.79 -23.43
N TYR A 225 17.82 1.22 -23.45
CA TYR A 225 16.81 1.50 -24.48
C TYR A 225 16.38 2.96 -24.50
N LEU A 226 16.09 3.52 -23.32
CA LEU A 226 15.72 4.93 -23.18
C LEU A 226 16.86 5.87 -23.60
N ALA A 227 18.10 5.56 -23.22
CA ALA A 227 19.27 6.35 -23.60
C ALA A 227 19.56 6.30 -25.12
N ALA A 228 19.27 5.17 -25.77
CA ALA A 228 19.48 4.98 -27.21
C ALA A 228 18.37 5.57 -28.09
N GLY A 229 17.25 6.02 -27.52
CA GLY A 229 16.11 6.54 -28.29
C GLY A 229 15.42 5.51 -29.19
N THR A 230 15.60 4.22 -28.92
CA THR A 230 15.06 3.13 -29.75
C THR A 230 13.55 2.97 -29.57
N ALA A 231 12.85 2.55 -30.63
CA ALA A 231 11.44 2.22 -30.55
C ALA A 231 11.19 1.08 -29.54
N VAL A 232 10.36 1.34 -28.54
CA VAL A 232 10.02 0.37 -27.47
C VAL A 232 8.73 -0.35 -27.82
N HIS A 233 8.76 -1.68 -27.78
CA HIS A 233 7.57 -2.50 -27.96
C HIS A 233 6.48 -2.14 -26.94
N PRO A 234 5.18 -2.06 -27.30
CA PRO A 234 4.12 -1.58 -26.39
C PRO A 234 4.07 -2.29 -25.03
N ARG A 235 4.26 -3.62 -25.00
CA ARG A 235 4.32 -4.37 -23.73
C ARG A 235 5.55 -4.04 -22.87
N GLN A 236 6.68 -3.67 -23.46
CA GLN A 236 7.87 -3.23 -22.71
C GLN A 236 7.67 -1.80 -22.19
N ARG A 237 6.96 -0.96 -22.95
CA ARG A 237 6.60 0.40 -22.54
C ARG A 237 5.81 0.40 -21.23
N GLN A 238 4.88 -0.53 -21.05
CA GLN A 238 4.13 -0.66 -19.79
C GLN A 238 5.06 -0.84 -18.57
N VAL A 239 6.04 -1.75 -18.65
CA VAL A 239 6.99 -1.96 -17.54
C VAL A 239 7.91 -0.75 -17.35
N ILE A 240 8.28 -0.07 -18.42
CA ILE A 240 9.06 1.18 -18.34
C ILE A 240 8.26 2.28 -17.64
N ASP A 241 6.98 2.45 -17.98
CA ASP A 241 6.11 3.44 -17.35
C ASP A 241 5.89 3.11 -15.86
N GLU A 242 5.74 1.83 -15.51
CA GLU A 242 5.69 1.37 -14.12
C GLU A 242 7.02 1.62 -13.38
N LEU A 243 8.17 1.43 -14.03
CA LEU A 243 9.48 1.76 -13.45
C LEU A 243 9.69 3.27 -13.28
N ALA A 244 9.20 4.08 -14.21
CA ALA A 244 9.24 5.54 -14.10
C ALA A 244 8.34 6.04 -12.95
N ALA A 245 7.22 5.35 -12.71
CA ALA A 245 6.30 5.65 -11.63
C ALA A 245 6.34 4.61 -10.49
N PHE A 246 7.53 4.07 -10.17
CA PHE A 246 7.71 2.91 -9.28
C PHE A 246 7.03 3.04 -7.91
N ARG A 247 6.94 4.28 -7.39
CA ARG A 247 6.22 4.59 -6.15
C ARG A 247 4.77 4.10 -6.16
N ARG A 248 4.09 4.08 -7.31
CA ARG A 248 2.67 3.70 -7.43
C ARG A 248 2.44 2.21 -7.14
N PRO A 249 3.06 1.25 -7.87
CA PRO A 249 2.91 -0.17 -7.54
C PRO A 249 3.51 -0.51 -6.16
N TYR A 250 4.57 0.18 -5.73
CA TYR A 250 5.12 0.03 -4.38
C TYR A 250 4.09 0.38 -3.30
N LEU A 251 3.49 1.58 -3.35
CA LEU A 251 2.56 2.04 -2.32
C LEU A 251 1.21 1.33 -2.38
N SER A 252 0.72 0.96 -3.56
CA SER A 252 -0.48 0.13 -3.68
C SER A 252 -0.29 -1.21 -2.95
N ARG A 253 0.90 -1.81 -3.08
CA ARG A 253 1.22 -3.09 -2.45
C ARG A 253 1.54 -2.95 -0.97
N LEU A 254 2.21 -1.87 -0.55
CA LEU A 254 2.41 -1.56 0.87
C LEU A 254 1.08 -1.36 1.58
N TRP A 255 0.20 -0.52 1.02
CA TRP A 255 -1.11 -0.26 1.59
C TRP A 255 -1.90 -1.57 1.75
N ALA A 256 -1.90 -2.45 0.74
CA ALA A 256 -2.59 -3.73 0.84
C ALA A 256 -2.04 -4.66 1.94
N ARG A 257 -0.74 -4.54 2.29
CA ARG A 257 -0.12 -5.30 3.39
C ARG A 257 -0.47 -4.71 4.75
N LEU A 258 -0.43 -3.38 4.87
CA LEU A 258 -0.80 -2.66 6.09
C LEU A 258 -2.29 -2.80 6.38
N HIS A 259 -3.15 -2.67 5.37
CA HIS A 259 -4.59 -2.91 5.48
C HIS A 259 -4.88 -4.35 5.91
N GLY A 260 -4.17 -5.33 5.36
CA GLY A 260 -4.25 -6.71 5.82
C GLY A 260 -3.90 -6.84 7.31
N ARG A 261 -2.75 -6.28 7.73
CA ARG A 261 -2.36 -6.24 9.15
C ARG A 261 -3.44 -5.60 10.03
N ASP A 262 -4.00 -4.50 9.58
CA ASP A 262 -5.05 -3.73 10.27
C ASP A 262 -6.35 -4.53 10.45
N VAL A 263 -6.79 -5.25 9.41
CA VAL A 263 -7.93 -6.18 9.49
C VAL A 263 -7.67 -7.28 10.51
N TRP A 264 -6.45 -7.83 10.53
CA TRP A 264 -6.05 -8.91 11.44
C TRP A 264 -5.56 -8.40 12.80
N GLN A 265 -5.62 -7.08 13.05
CA GLN A 265 -5.09 -6.43 14.26
C GLN A 265 -3.63 -6.82 14.57
N GLU A 266 -2.84 -7.06 13.52
CA GLU A 266 -1.42 -7.37 13.63
C GLU A 266 -0.63 -6.07 13.83
N PRO A 267 0.15 -5.96 14.92
CA PRO A 267 0.91 -4.76 15.18
C PRO A 267 2.07 -4.59 14.18
N CYS A 268 2.43 -3.33 13.93
CA CYS A 268 3.61 -2.88 13.20
C CYS A 268 4.57 -2.11 14.14
N THR A 269 4.67 -2.54 15.41
CA THR A 269 5.42 -1.85 16.47
C THR A 269 6.90 -2.23 16.55
N ASP A 270 7.31 -3.33 15.90
CA ASP A 270 8.71 -3.73 15.76
C ASP A 270 9.34 -3.03 14.52
N VAL A 271 10.46 -2.35 14.74
CA VAL A 271 11.11 -1.56 13.70
C VAL A 271 11.81 -2.42 12.64
N ASP A 272 12.31 -3.59 12.99
CA ASP A 272 12.96 -4.50 12.06
C ASP A 272 11.91 -5.23 11.20
N ASP A 273 10.75 -5.53 11.76
CA ASP A 273 9.59 -6.01 11.00
C ASP A 273 9.08 -4.95 10.01
N LEU A 274 8.95 -3.68 10.43
CA LEU A 274 8.62 -2.57 9.54
C LEU A 274 9.63 -2.50 8.39
N ARG A 275 10.93 -2.46 8.70
CA ARG A 275 11.98 -2.35 7.66
C ARG A 275 11.93 -3.54 6.72
N SER A 276 11.72 -4.74 7.24
CA SER A 276 11.57 -5.97 6.45
C SER A 276 10.35 -5.94 5.55
N LEU A 277 9.22 -5.38 6.03
CA LEU A 277 8.02 -5.14 5.24
C LEU A 277 8.31 -4.19 4.08
N LEU A 278 8.93 -3.04 4.34
CA LEU A 278 9.25 -2.03 3.33
C LEU A 278 10.15 -2.58 2.21
N GLU A 279 11.16 -3.40 2.56
CA GLU A 279 11.98 -4.09 1.56
C GLU A 279 11.24 -5.21 0.83
N GLY A 280 10.43 -5.96 1.56
CA GLY A 280 9.63 -7.06 1.02
C GLY A 280 8.67 -6.58 -0.05
N VAL A 281 8.06 -5.40 0.14
CA VAL A 281 7.20 -4.76 -0.87
C VAL A 281 7.98 -4.46 -2.15
N ALA A 282 9.14 -3.80 -2.07
CA ALA A 282 9.96 -3.51 -3.25
C ALA A 282 10.41 -4.78 -3.98
N ARG A 283 10.82 -5.80 -3.21
CA ARG A 283 11.21 -7.11 -3.75
C ARG A 283 10.03 -7.76 -4.50
N SER A 284 8.83 -7.67 -3.94
CA SER A 284 7.65 -8.26 -4.55
C SER A 284 7.23 -7.54 -5.84
N VAL A 285 7.35 -6.22 -5.91
CA VAL A 285 7.08 -5.45 -7.15
C VAL A 285 8.12 -5.80 -8.22
N SER A 286 9.41 -5.84 -7.86
CA SER A 286 10.46 -6.23 -8.79
C SER A 286 10.30 -7.65 -9.32
N LEU A 287 9.82 -8.59 -8.49
CA LEU A 287 9.52 -9.96 -8.91
C LEU A 287 8.39 -9.98 -9.96
N ASP A 288 7.32 -9.23 -9.75
CA ASP A 288 6.19 -9.13 -10.70
C ASP A 288 6.65 -8.56 -12.06
N HIS A 289 7.44 -7.48 -12.05
CA HIS A 289 8.03 -6.95 -13.29
C HIS A 289 8.89 -8.00 -14.03
N ARG A 290 9.72 -8.76 -13.30
CA ARG A 290 10.54 -9.84 -13.90
C ARG A 290 9.67 -10.94 -14.50
N GLN A 291 8.60 -11.34 -13.82
CA GLN A 291 7.68 -12.36 -14.31
C GLN A 291 6.95 -11.90 -15.57
N ARG A 292 6.48 -10.65 -15.61
CA ARG A 292 5.84 -10.07 -16.81
C ARG A 292 6.79 -10.02 -18.00
N ILE A 293 8.03 -9.58 -17.79
CA ILE A 293 9.05 -9.56 -18.86
C ILE A 293 9.36 -10.97 -19.34
N LYS A 294 9.50 -11.94 -18.43
CA LYS A 294 9.75 -13.33 -18.80
C LYS A 294 8.60 -13.89 -19.65
N ALA A 295 7.35 -13.73 -19.20
CA ALA A 295 6.17 -14.19 -19.94
C ALA A 295 6.09 -13.55 -21.33
N MET A 296 6.46 -12.28 -21.47
CA MET A 296 6.52 -11.61 -22.77
C MET A 296 7.56 -12.22 -23.72
N LEU A 297 8.75 -12.54 -23.21
CA LEU A 297 9.82 -13.12 -24.02
C LEU A 297 9.48 -14.54 -24.47
N GLU A 298 8.81 -15.33 -23.63
CA GLU A 298 8.36 -16.69 -23.97
C GLU A 298 7.33 -16.70 -25.11
N VAL A 299 6.43 -15.71 -25.14
CA VAL A 299 5.46 -15.55 -26.25
C VAL A 299 6.15 -15.21 -27.57
N GLN A 300 7.22 -14.40 -27.56
CA GLN A 300 7.96 -14.03 -28.78
C GLN A 300 8.77 -15.17 -29.39
N VAL A 301 9.07 -16.23 -28.64
CA VAL A 301 9.80 -17.42 -29.15
C VAL A 301 8.84 -18.46 -29.74
N ALA A 302 7.55 -18.38 -29.40
CA ALA A 302 6.51 -19.28 -29.88
C ALA A 302 5.81 -18.79 -31.17
N GLU A 303 6.06 -17.55 -31.58
CA GLU A 303 5.64 -16.92 -32.86
C GLU A 303 6.77 -16.99 -33.90
#